data_AF-A0A4Q2RRG4-F1
#
_entry.id   AF-A0A4Q2RRG4-F1
#
_cell.length_a   1.000
_cell.length_b   1.000
_cell.length_c   1.000
_cell.angle_alpha   90.00
_cell.angle_beta   90.00
_cell.angle_gamma   90.00
#
_symmetry.space_group_name_H-M   'P 1'
#
loop_
_entity.id
_entity.type
_entity.pdbx_description
1 polymer ?
#
loop_
_entity_poly.entity_id
_entity_poly.type
_entity_poly.pdbx_seq_one_letter_code
_entity_poly.pdbx_strand_id
1 'polypeptide(L)'
;MIEGAPEGDDDACAGELDAARVEIDQLQQALDSRLVIGQAEGIMMASLGVEPKQAIEYLKRVSSVTNRKVVDIAAEIAETKQLPQLDVAVER
;
A
#
# COMPACT_ATOMS: atom_id res chain seq x y z
N MET A 1 39.37 11.26 41.87
CA MET A 1 40.10 11.53 40.62
C MET A 1 40.19 10.18 39.94
N ILE A 2 39.32 9.83 38.99
CA ILE A 2 39.12 10.47 37.69
C ILE A 2 37.61 10.48 37.33
N GLU A 3 37.12 11.64 36.89
CA GLU A 3 35.79 11.88 36.30
C GLU A 3 35.65 11.18 34.95
N GLY A 4 34.42 10.76 34.64
CA GLY A 4 34.10 10.07 33.40
C GLY A 4 34.20 10.93 32.14
N ALA A 5 34.32 10.25 31.00
CA ALA A 5 34.02 10.81 29.68
C ALA A 5 32.65 10.25 29.22
N PRO A 6 31.75 11.07 28.67
CA PRO A 6 30.51 10.58 28.09
C PRO A 6 30.78 9.95 26.70
N GLU A 7 30.56 8.64 26.56
CA GLU A 7 30.63 7.88 25.30
C GLU A 7 29.37 8.08 24.43
N GLY A 8 29.01 9.34 24.10
CA GLY A 8 27.63 9.68 23.71
C GLY A 8 27.33 10.07 22.26
N ASP A 9 28.29 10.11 21.33
CA ASP A 9 28.05 10.71 20.00
C ASP A 9 27.84 9.69 18.86
N ASP A 10 28.34 8.45 18.98
CA ASP A 10 28.23 7.42 17.93
C ASP A 10 26.81 6.83 17.81
N ASP A 11 26.07 6.75 18.93
CA ASP A 11 24.71 6.19 18.99
C ASP A 11 23.65 7.11 18.36
N ALA A 12 23.86 8.42 18.44
CA ALA A 12 22.97 9.42 17.85
C ALA A 12 23.02 9.40 16.32
N CYS A 13 24.22 9.28 15.73
CA CYS A 13 24.39 9.20 14.28
C CYS A 13 23.83 7.87 13.72
N ALA A 14 23.98 6.77 14.46
CA ALA A 14 23.38 5.49 14.11
C ALA A 14 21.84 5.54 14.13
N GLY A 15 21.24 6.15 15.15
CA GLY A 15 19.79 6.31 15.27
C GLY A 15 19.19 7.17 14.14
N GLU A 16 19.86 8.27 13.76
CA GLU A 16 19.40 9.13 12.65
C GLU A 16 19.47 8.42 11.29
N LEU A 17 20.54 7.64 11.05
CA LEU A 17 20.68 6.86 9.82
C LEU A 17 19.62 5.76 9.71
N ASP A 18 19.28 5.10 10.82
CA ASP A 18 18.25 4.07 10.83
C ASP A 18 16.85 4.65 10.66
N ALA A 19 16.55 5.81 11.26
CA ALA A 19 15.30 6.53 11.02
C ALA A 19 15.13 6.92 9.54
N ALA A 20 16.20 7.43 8.91
CA ALA A 20 16.19 7.79 7.50
C ALA A 20 15.98 6.56 6.59
N ARG A 21 16.57 5.40 6.93
CA ARG A 21 16.33 4.15 6.20
C ARG A 21 14.88 3.70 6.28
N VAL A 22 14.29 3.72 7.47
CA VAL A 22 12.89 3.35 7.68
C VAL A 22 11.95 4.27 6.88
N GLU A 23 12.24 5.57 6.83
CA GLU A 23 11.46 6.52 6.03
C GLU A 23 11.56 6.21 4.53
N ILE A 24 12.77 5.96 4.02
CA ILE A 24 12.98 5.57 2.62
C ILE A 24 12.19 4.30 2.28
N ASP A 25 12.23 3.28 3.13
CA ASP A 25 11.52 2.02 2.91
C ASP A 25 10.00 2.23 2.89
N GLN A 26 9.46 3.04 3.79
CA GLN A 26 8.03 3.37 3.82
C GLN A 26 7.58 4.13 2.58
N LEU A 27 8.40 5.09 2.10
CA LEU A 27 8.13 5.83 0.88
C LEU A 27 8.18 4.92 -0.35
N GLN A 28 9.17 4.03 -0.44
CA GLN A 28 9.27 3.04 -1.51
C GLN A 28 8.05 2.13 -1.52
N GLN A 29 7.65 1.60 -0.36
CA GLN A 29 6.46 0.77 -0.24
C GLN A 29 5.18 1.51 -0.68
N ALA A 30 5.06 2.80 -0.36
CA ALA A 30 3.94 3.62 -0.79
C ALA A 30 3.91 3.81 -2.32
N LEU A 31 5.08 4.00 -2.95
CA LEU A 31 5.20 4.10 -4.40
C LEU A 31 4.82 2.79 -5.09
N ASP A 32 5.36 1.66 -4.63
CA ASP A 32 5.05 0.34 -5.19
C ASP A 32 3.55 0.03 -5.10
N SER A 33 2.95 0.32 -3.94
CA SER A 33 1.52 0.19 -3.74
C SER A 33 0.72 1.04 -4.73
N ARG A 34 1.17 2.28 -4.99
CA ARG A 34 0.50 3.19 -5.94
C ARG A 34 0.59 2.68 -7.37
N LEU A 35 1.73 2.10 -7.78
CA LEU A 35 1.91 1.53 -9.12
C LEU A 35 0.97 0.36 -9.36
N VAL A 36 0.90 -0.58 -8.42
CA VAL A 36 0.02 -1.75 -8.50
C VAL A 36 -1.46 -1.34 -8.56
N ILE A 37 -1.86 -0.37 -7.73
CA ILE A 37 -3.22 0.17 -7.74
C ILE A 37 -3.54 0.84 -9.09
N GLY A 38 -2.62 1.65 -9.62
CA GLY A 38 -2.80 2.29 -10.93
C GLY A 38 -2.89 1.30 -12.09
N GLN A 39 -2.15 0.19 -12.04
CA GLN A 39 -2.25 -0.88 -13.03
C GLN A 39 -3.63 -1.54 -13.00
N ALA A 40 -4.15 -1.86 -11.81
CA ALA A 40 -5.50 -2.41 -11.66
C ALA A 40 -6.57 -1.43 -12.15
N GLU A 41 -6.44 -0.14 -11.82
CA GLU A 41 -7.31 0.93 -12.34
C GLU A 41 -7.33 0.92 -13.87
N GLY A 42 -6.16 0.92 -14.53
CA GLY A 42 -6.07 0.88 -15.99
C GLY A 42 -6.72 -0.35 -16.62
N ILE A 43 -6.55 -1.52 -16.00
CA ILE A 43 -7.18 -2.77 -16.45
C ILE A 43 -8.70 -2.69 -16.32
N MET A 44 -9.22 -2.17 -15.21
CA MET A 44 -10.66 -1.99 -15.00
C MET A 44 -11.23 -0.99 -16.02
N MET A 45 -10.54 0.13 -16.25
CA MET A 45 -10.94 1.11 -17.27
C MET A 45 -11.01 0.48 -18.66
N ALA A 46 -9.97 -0.27 -19.06
CA ALA A 46 -9.90 -0.88 -20.40
C ALA A 46 -10.90 -2.02 -20.58
N SER A 47 -11.15 -2.82 -19.53
CA SER A 47 -11.94 -4.05 -19.63
C SER A 47 -13.44 -3.81 -19.37
N LEU A 48 -13.77 -2.81 -18.55
CA LEU A 48 -15.13 -2.57 -18.05
C LEU A 48 -15.66 -1.18 -18.41
N GLY A 49 -14.82 -0.29 -18.94
CA GLY A 49 -15.20 1.08 -19.29
C GLY A 49 -15.54 1.96 -18.07
N VAL A 50 -15.07 1.59 -16.88
CA VAL A 50 -15.30 2.38 -15.66
C VAL A 50 -14.40 3.61 -15.63
N GLU A 51 -14.90 4.70 -15.05
CA GLU A 51 -14.09 5.89 -14.82
C GLU A 51 -13.03 5.65 -13.72
N PRO A 52 -11.88 6.35 -13.75
CA PRO A 52 -10.81 6.15 -12.76
C PRO A 52 -11.28 6.25 -11.31
N LYS A 53 -12.17 7.21 -11.05
CA LYS A 53 -12.75 7.41 -9.71
C LYS A 53 -13.57 6.20 -9.25
N GLN A 54 -14.33 5.59 -10.17
CA GLN A 54 -15.17 4.42 -9.89
C GLN A 54 -14.30 3.18 -9.62
N ALA A 55 -13.18 3.03 -10.33
CA ALA A 55 -12.22 1.96 -10.09
C ALA A 55 -11.65 2.01 -8.66
N ILE A 56 -11.23 3.20 -8.21
CA ILE A 56 -10.73 3.40 -6.83
C ILE A 56 -11.82 3.13 -5.80
N GLU A 57 -13.04 3.62 -6.03
CA GLU A 57 -14.18 3.39 -5.14
C GLU A 57 -14.51 1.89 -5.04
N TYR A 58 -14.44 1.15 -6.15
CA TYR A 58 -14.61 -0.29 -6.17
C TYR A 58 -13.55 -1.00 -5.32
N LEU A 59 -12.26 -0.69 -5.53
CA LEU A 59 -11.17 -1.29 -4.73
C LEU A 59 -11.35 -1.04 -3.23
N LYS A 60 -11.74 0.19 -2.84
CA LYS A 60 -12.04 0.54 -1.45
C LYS A 60 -13.24 -0.24 -0.90
N ARG A 61 -14.29 -0.41 -1.70
CA ARG A 61 -15.46 -1.19 -1.31
C ARG A 61 -15.12 -2.66 -1.10
N VAL A 62 -14.40 -3.28 -2.03
CA VAL A 62 -13.95 -4.67 -1.90
C VAL A 62 -13.06 -4.82 -0.68
N SER A 63 -12.12 -3.90 -0.47
CA SER A 63 -11.24 -3.89 0.71
C SER A 63 -12.04 -3.84 2.01
N SER A 64 -13.03 -2.96 2.11
CA SER A 64 -13.90 -2.86 3.27
C SER A 64 -14.70 -4.14 3.53
N VAL A 65 -15.33 -4.70 2.49
CA VAL A 65 -16.18 -5.88 2.62
C VAL A 65 -15.37 -7.15 2.92
N THR A 66 -14.17 -7.28 2.34
CA THR A 66 -13.33 -8.47 2.49
C THR A 66 -12.28 -8.36 3.59
N ASN A 67 -12.13 -7.17 4.20
CA ASN A 67 -11.07 -6.82 5.14
C ASN A 67 -9.65 -7.14 4.62
N ARG A 68 -9.45 -7.02 3.31
CA ARG A 68 -8.15 -7.21 2.61
C ARG A 68 -7.54 -5.87 2.25
N LYS A 69 -6.22 -5.79 2.16
CA LYS A 69 -5.56 -4.55 1.74
C LYS A 69 -5.90 -4.24 0.28
N VAL A 70 -6.10 -2.96 -0.02
CA VAL A 70 -6.38 -2.48 -1.38
C VAL A 70 -5.30 -2.93 -2.38
N VAL A 71 -4.02 -2.88 -1.97
CA VAL A 71 -2.90 -3.31 -2.81
C VAL A 71 -2.96 -4.80 -3.18
N ASP A 72 -3.41 -5.66 -2.25
CA ASP A 72 -3.53 -7.10 -2.49
C ASP A 72 -4.66 -7.39 -3.50
N ILE A 73 -5.78 -6.66 -3.37
CA ILE A 73 -6.91 -6.76 -4.30
C ILE A 73 -6.51 -6.24 -5.68
N ALA A 74 -5.78 -5.12 -5.72
CA ALA A 74 -5.28 -4.56 -6.97
C ALA A 74 -4.28 -5.52 -7.65
N ALA A 75 -3.38 -6.15 -6.89
CA ALA A 75 -2.46 -7.15 -7.41
C ALA A 75 -3.20 -8.35 -8.03
N GLU A 76 -4.23 -8.85 -7.34
CA GLU A 76 -5.08 -9.94 -7.85
C GLU A 76 -5.78 -9.55 -9.16
N ILE A 77 -6.34 -8.34 -9.24
CA ILE A 77 -6.95 -7.83 -10.48
C ILE A 77 -5.89 -7.66 -11.58
N ALA A 78 -4.70 -7.18 -11.24
CA ALA A 78 -3.62 -6.99 -12.20
C ALA A 78 -3.12 -8.31 -12.81
N GLU A 79 -3.07 -9.37 -11.99
CA GLU A 79 -2.66 -10.71 -12.40
C GLU A 79 -3.76 -11.44 -13.18
N THR A 80 -4.99 -11.46 -12.63
CA THR A 80 -6.10 -12.26 -13.18
C THR A 80 -6.88 -11.54 -14.27
N LYS A 81 -6.84 -10.20 -14.29
CA LYS A 81 -7.71 -9.32 -15.08
C LYS A 81 -9.20 -9.53 -14.81
N GLN A 82 -9.52 -10.12 -13.67
CA GLN A 82 -10.88 -10.40 -13.23
C GLN A 82 -11.20 -9.56 -12.01
N LEU A 83 -12.47 -9.16 -11.90
CA LEU A 83 -12.96 -8.53 -10.68
C LEU A 83 -13.26 -9.60 -9.62
N PRO A 84 -12.87 -9.39 -8.36
CA PRO A 84 -13.33 -10.21 -7.26
C PRO A 84 -14.85 -10.31 -7.26
N GLN A 85 -15.37 -11.54 -7.32
CA GLN A 85 -16.80 -11.77 -7.12
C GLN A 85 -17.09 -11.52 -5.65
N LEU A 86 -17.53 -10.31 -5.34
CA LEU A 86 -18.21 -10.05 -4.08
C LEU A 86 -19.52 -10.82 -4.18
N ASP A 87 -19.58 -12.00 -3.57
CA ASP A 87 -20.85 -12.68 -3.32
C ASP A 87 -21.70 -11.71 -2.52
N VAL A 88 -22.59 -11.00 -3.22
CA VAL A 88 -23.55 -10.09 -2.62
C VAL A 88 -24.58 -10.96 -1.92
N ALA A 89 -24.20 -11.47 -0.74
CA ALA A 89 -25.17 -11.80 0.28
C ALA A 89 -25.91 -10.50 0.58
N VAL A 90 -27.07 -10.38 -0.07
CA VAL A 90 -28.12 -9.42 0.24
C VAL A 90 -28.40 -9.53 1.73
N GLU A 91 -27.86 -8.62 2.52
CA GLU A 91 -28.38 -8.39 3.86
C GLU A 91 -28.59 -6.90 4.07
N ARG A 92 -29.77 -6.62 4.61
CA ARG A 92 -30.60 -5.42 4.44
C ARG A 92 -30.15 -4.22 5.25
#